data_AF-A0A7J8ENK0-F1
#
_entry.id   AF-A0A7J8ENK0-F1
#
_cell.length_a   1.000
_cell.length_b   1.000
_cell.length_c   1.000
_cell.angle_alpha   90.00
_cell.angle_beta   90.00
_cell.angle_gamma   90.00
#
_symmetry.space_group_name_H-M   'P 1'
#
loop_
_entity.id
_entity.type
_entity.pdbx_description
1 polymer ?
#
loop_
_entity_poly.entity_id
_entity_poly.type
_entity_poly.pdbx_seq_one_letter_code
_entity_poly.pdbx_strand_id
1 'polypeptide(L)'
;MTALRGLWPEVQDTCTSLGLMLSIVLSVALARVVLRRQMHRPMAHIFILEFLATFQLCFCTHELQVLSEQEPAHPTWPLTLIYFFSLVHGVTLVGTSSNPCGVMMQMILGGMSPEIGAMRLLAQLIGALCSRYCIGALWSLGLTRYHVSERSLTCRNPIHVDLPKAFVIEAICSFIFHSALLHFQEVRTKLRIHLLAALVTFLVYAGGSLTGAIFNPALALSLHFKCFDEAFLQFFIVYWLAPSLGILSMILMFSLFLPWLYNNHTTNKKE
;
A
#
# COMPACT_ATOMS: atom_id res chain seq x y z
N MET A 1 -24.97 -23.21 -23.17
CA MET A 1 -25.81 -22.77 -22.03
C MET A 1 -25.27 -23.22 -20.67
N THR A 2 -24.45 -24.26 -20.58
CA THR A 2 -23.81 -24.72 -19.33
C THR A 2 -22.64 -23.83 -18.85
N ALA A 3 -21.83 -23.28 -19.76
CA ALA A 3 -20.76 -22.34 -19.40
C ALA A 3 -21.28 -21.03 -18.77
N LEU A 4 -22.45 -20.53 -19.18
CA LEU A 4 -23.05 -19.30 -18.66
C LEU A 4 -23.56 -19.45 -17.21
N ARG A 5 -23.94 -20.66 -16.80
CA ARG A 5 -24.38 -20.98 -15.43
C ARG A 5 -23.22 -21.12 -14.45
N GLY A 6 -22.04 -21.54 -14.92
CA GLY A 6 -20.82 -21.61 -14.10
C GLY A 6 -20.19 -20.24 -13.82
N LEU A 7 -20.40 -19.27 -14.72
CA LEU A 7 -19.88 -17.90 -14.60
C LEU A 7 -20.66 -17.06 -13.56
N TRP A 8 -21.92 -17.39 -13.31
CA TRP A 8 -22.83 -16.58 -12.49
C TRP A 8 -22.39 -16.46 -11.01
N PRO A 9 -21.95 -17.54 -10.34
CA PRO A 9 -21.45 -17.45 -8.97
C PRO A 9 -20.14 -16.67 -8.85
N GLU A 10 -19.21 -16.81 -9.80
CA GLU A 10 -17.93 -16.08 -9.81
C GLU A 10 -18.13 -14.57 -10.04
N VAL A 11 -19.03 -14.21 -10.96
CA VAL A 11 -19.44 -12.82 -11.17
C VAL A 11 -20.11 -12.25 -9.92
N GLN A 12 -20.97 -13.03 -9.25
CA GLN A 12 -21.64 -12.60 -8.02
C GLN A 12 -20.65 -12.39 -6.86
N ASP A 13 -19.68 -13.29 -6.69
CA ASP A 13 -18.62 -13.16 -5.69
C ASP A 13 -17.76 -11.91 -5.96
N THR A 14 -17.37 -11.70 -7.22
CA THR A 14 -16.64 -10.50 -7.65
C THR A 14 -17.44 -9.22 -7.35
N CYS A 15 -18.72 -9.18 -7.73
CA CYS A 15 -19.59 -8.03 -7.48
C CYS A 15 -19.74 -7.74 -5.98
N THR A 16 -19.79 -8.77 -5.14
CA THR A 16 -19.91 -8.63 -3.69
C THR A 16 -18.65 -7.97 -3.10
N SER A 17 -17.46 -8.47 -3.44
CA SER A 17 -16.18 -7.87 -3.04
C SER A 17 -16.04 -6.43 -3.53
N LEU A 18 -16.33 -6.17 -4.81
CA LEU A 18 -16.29 -4.80 -5.36
C LEU A 18 -17.30 -3.88 -4.68
N GLY A 19 -18.48 -4.39 -4.32
CA GLY A 19 -19.50 -3.65 -3.58
C GLY A 19 -19.05 -3.27 -2.17
N LEU A 20 -18.37 -4.17 -1.45
CA LEU A 20 -17.78 -3.87 -0.14
C LEU A 20 -16.68 -2.81 -0.25
N MET A 21 -15.77 -2.95 -1.22
CA MET A 21 -14.72 -1.97 -1.47
C MET A 21 -15.30 -0.59 -1.80
N LEU A 22 -16.29 -0.52 -2.69
CA LEU A 22 -16.98 0.71 -3.04
C LEU A 22 -17.65 1.35 -1.81
N SER A 23 -18.32 0.55 -0.99
CA SER A 23 -18.98 1.03 0.23
C SER A 23 -17.99 1.68 1.20
N ILE A 24 -16.82 1.07 1.41
CA ILE A 24 -15.77 1.64 2.26
C ILE A 24 -15.16 2.90 1.64
N VAL A 25 -14.89 2.91 0.34
CA VAL A 25 -14.37 4.09 -0.36
C VAL A 25 -15.32 5.28 -0.22
N LEU A 26 -16.62 5.07 -0.45
CA LEU A 26 -17.62 6.14 -0.32
C LEU A 26 -17.78 6.61 1.12
N SER A 27 -17.79 5.69 2.08
CA SER A 27 -17.90 6.01 3.52
C SER A 27 -16.71 6.82 4.00
N VAL A 28 -15.49 6.42 3.62
CA VAL A 28 -14.26 7.14 3.97
C VAL A 28 -14.20 8.50 3.27
N ALA A 29 -14.57 8.59 1.99
CA ALA A 29 -14.64 9.85 1.27
C ALA A 29 -15.60 10.83 1.96
N LEU A 30 -16.81 10.37 2.32
CA LEU A 30 -17.79 11.17 3.06
C LEU A 30 -17.24 11.63 4.42
N ALA A 31 -16.67 10.71 5.21
CA ALA A 31 -16.08 11.03 6.50
C ALA A 31 -14.98 12.10 6.36
N ARG A 32 -14.07 11.97 5.38
CA ARG A 32 -13.01 12.96 5.11
C ARG A 32 -13.59 14.34 4.76
N VAL A 33 -14.67 14.40 3.96
CA VAL A 33 -15.34 15.67 3.62
C VAL A 33 -15.93 16.33 4.86
N VAL A 34 -16.62 15.57 5.70
CA VAL A 34 -17.22 16.06 6.95
C VAL A 34 -16.15 16.57 7.91
N LEU A 35 -15.09 15.78 8.13
CA LEU A 35 -14.00 16.13 9.06
C LEU A 35 -13.26 17.40 8.63
N ARG A 36 -13.08 17.62 7.33
CA ARG A 36 -12.47 18.85 6.79
C ARG A 36 -13.32 20.10 7.02
N ARG A 37 -14.63 19.95 7.19
CA ARG A 37 -15.55 21.07 7.45
C ARG A 37 -15.72 21.36 8.95
N GLN A 38 -15.64 20.33 9.79
CA GLN A 38 -16.09 20.42 11.18
C GLN A 38 -14.98 20.39 12.24
N MET A 39 -13.78 19.88 11.92
CA MET A 39 -12.73 19.73 12.93
C MET A 39 -11.75 20.90 12.96
N HIS A 40 -11.67 21.56 14.12
CA HIS A 40 -10.75 22.66 14.38
C HIS A 40 -9.47 22.27 15.13
N ARG A 41 -9.35 21.01 15.60
CA ARG A 41 -8.16 20.52 16.32
C ARG A 41 -7.14 19.90 15.35
N PRO A 42 -5.96 20.49 15.14
CA PRO A 42 -5.05 20.10 14.07
C PRO A 42 -4.51 18.67 14.23
N MET A 43 -4.09 18.27 15.43
CA MET A 43 -3.50 16.94 15.65
C MET A 43 -4.51 15.80 15.50
N ALA A 44 -5.72 15.98 16.06
CA ALA A 44 -6.79 15.00 15.88
C ALA A 44 -7.22 14.90 14.41
N HIS A 45 -7.24 16.03 13.70
CA HIS A 45 -7.55 16.04 12.28
C HIS A 45 -6.50 15.26 11.45
N ILE A 46 -5.21 15.46 11.71
CA ILE A 46 -4.12 14.71 11.06
C ILE A 46 -4.27 13.21 11.35
N PHE A 47 -4.46 12.84 12.61
CA PHE A 47 -4.63 11.45 13.01
C PHE A 47 -5.79 10.78 12.29
N ILE A 48 -6.99 11.39 12.33
CA ILE A 48 -8.20 10.76 11.77
C ILE A 48 -8.10 10.64 10.25
N LEU A 49 -7.60 11.66 9.56
CA LEU A 49 -7.43 11.58 8.10
C LEU A 49 -6.47 10.46 7.70
N GLU A 50 -5.32 10.35 8.38
CA GLU A 50 -4.33 9.33 8.10
C GLU A 50 -4.85 7.92 8.46
N PHE A 51 -5.57 7.79 9.59
CA PHE A 51 -6.24 6.57 10.02
C PHE A 51 -7.23 6.09 8.96
N LEU A 52 -8.15 6.97 8.51
CA LEU A 52 -9.15 6.64 7.50
C LEU A 52 -8.52 6.24 6.17
N ALA A 53 -7.41 6.90 5.81
CA ALA A 53 -6.69 6.59 4.58
C ALA A 53 -6.07 5.20 4.61
N THR A 54 -5.35 4.88 5.69
CA THR A 54 -4.73 3.56 5.83
C THR A 54 -5.76 2.46 6.02
N PHE A 55 -6.85 2.74 6.73
CA PHE A 55 -7.99 1.83 6.85
C PHE A 55 -8.57 1.49 5.47
N GLN A 56 -8.88 2.51 4.65
CA GLN A 56 -9.41 2.30 3.29
C GLN A 56 -8.45 1.49 2.42
N LEU A 57 -7.17 1.87 2.41
CA LEU A 57 -6.13 1.20 1.63
C LEU A 57 -6.06 -0.28 2.01
N CYS A 58 -5.85 -0.58 3.29
CA CYS A 58 -5.69 -1.95 3.76
C CYS A 58 -6.96 -2.78 3.55
N PHE A 59 -8.14 -2.23 3.86
CA PHE A 59 -9.42 -2.92 3.63
C PHE A 59 -9.58 -3.32 2.16
N CYS A 60 -9.36 -2.37 1.25
CA CYS A 60 -9.46 -2.65 -0.18
C CYS A 60 -8.42 -3.69 -0.61
N THR A 61 -7.19 -3.62 -0.11
CA THR A 61 -6.16 -4.61 -0.45
C THR A 61 -6.50 -6.02 0.04
N HIS A 62 -7.17 -6.18 1.20
CA HIS A 62 -7.67 -7.49 1.63
C HIS A 62 -8.68 -8.09 0.63
N GLU A 63 -9.64 -7.30 0.14
CA GLU A 63 -10.58 -7.76 -0.90
C GLU A 63 -9.88 -8.00 -2.25
N LEU A 64 -8.89 -7.18 -2.62
CA LEU A 64 -8.07 -7.44 -3.81
C LEU A 64 -7.32 -8.77 -3.72
N GLN A 65 -6.81 -9.15 -2.55
CA GLN A 65 -6.20 -10.47 -2.35
C GLN A 65 -7.23 -11.59 -2.57
N VAL A 66 -8.44 -11.44 -2.05
CA VAL A 66 -9.54 -12.40 -2.30
C VAL A 66 -9.83 -12.52 -3.79
N LEU A 67 -9.98 -11.41 -4.51
CA LEU A 67 -10.24 -11.39 -5.95
C LEU A 67 -9.07 -11.98 -6.76
N SER A 68 -7.83 -11.80 -6.31
CA SER A 68 -6.64 -12.37 -6.95
C SER A 68 -6.57 -13.90 -6.89
N GLU A 69 -7.21 -14.52 -5.90
CA GLU A 69 -7.25 -15.97 -5.73
C GLU A 69 -8.34 -16.64 -6.58
N GLN A 70 -9.23 -15.87 -7.22
CA GLN A 70 -10.33 -16.42 -8.02
C GLN A 70 -9.84 -16.96 -9.38
N GLU A 71 -8.90 -16.27 -10.03
CA GLU A 71 -8.34 -16.66 -11.33
C GLU A 71 -6.79 -16.63 -11.33
N PRO A 72 -6.12 -17.58 -10.66
CA PRO A 72 -4.66 -17.57 -10.55
C PRO A 72 -3.93 -17.76 -11.89
N ALA A 73 -4.60 -18.29 -12.92
CA ALA A 73 -4.00 -18.56 -14.23
C ALA A 73 -3.81 -17.29 -15.10
N HIS A 74 -4.58 -16.23 -14.85
CA HIS A 74 -4.57 -15.01 -15.67
C HIS A 74 -4.43 -13.77 -14.80
N PRO A 75 -3.20 -13.22 -14.63
CA PRO A 75 -2.98 -12.08 -13.75
C PRO A 75 -3.62 -10.78 -14.28
N THR A 76 -4.12 -10.76 -15.53
CA THR A 76 -4.69 -9.57 -16.17
C THR A 76 -5.83 -8.95 -15.37
N TRP A 77 -6.77 -9.75 -14.86
CA TRP A 77 -7.90 -9.24 -14.10
C TRP A 77 -7.47 -8.66 -12.73
N PRO A 78 -6.71 -9.40 -11.89
CA PRO A 78 -6.17 -8.86 -10.65
C PRO A 78 -5.32 -7.60 -10.84
N LEU A 79 -4.45 -7.56 -11.87
CA LEU A 79 -3.64 -6.39 -12.18
C LEU A 79 -4.48 -5.18 -12.62
N THR A 80 -5.55 -5.42 -13.39
CA THR A 80 -6.50 -4.36 -13.77
C THR A 80 -7.17 -3.77 -12.53
N LEU A 81 -7.57 -4.61 -11.58
CA LEU A 81 -8.14 -4.17 -10.31
C LEU A 81 -7.13 -3.42 -9.44
N ILE A 82 -5.89 -3.90 -9.35
CA ILE A 82 -4.80 -3.20 -8.63
C ILE A 82 -4.56 -1.82 -9.22
N TYR A 83 -4.49 -1.70 -10.55
CA TYR A 83 -4.38 -0.41 -11.22
C TYR A 83 -5.56 0.50 -10.89
N PHE A 84 -6.79 0.00 -11.06
CA PHE A 84 -8.00 0.78 -10.81
C PHE A 84 -8.10 1.25 -9.36
N PHE A 85 -7.89 0.38 -8.38
CA PHE A 85 -7.96 0.77 -6.97
C PHE A 85 -6.78 1.64 -6.54
N SER A 86 -5.60 1.50 -7.17
CA SER A 86 -4.50 2.46 -6.99
C SER A 86 -4.89 3.87 -7.46
N LEU A 87 -5.63 4.00 -8.58
CA LEU A 87 -6.20 5.29 -9.00
C LEU A 87 -7.21 5.82 -7.99
N VAL A 88 -8.13 4.96 -7.54
CA VAL A 88 -9.15 5.33 -6.54
C VAL A 88 -8.47 5.85 -5.27
N HIS A 89 -7.45 5.16 -4.78
CA HIS A 89 -6.67 5.60 -3.62
C HIS A 89 -5.93 6.91 -3.89
N GLY A 90 -5.30 7.06 -5.06
CA GLY A 90 -4.63 8.31 -5.45
C GLY A 90 -5.55 9.53 -5.51
N VAL A 91 -6.83 9.35 -5.84
CA VAL A 91 -7.83 10.42 -5.89
C VAL A 91 -8.48 10.67 -4.52
N THR A 92 -8.78 9.62 -3.76
CA THR A 92 -9.55 9.72 -2.49
C THR A 92 -8.68 10.04 -1.28
N LEU A 93 -7.41 9.64 -1.31
CA LEU A 93 -6.49 9.73 -0.17
C LEU A 93 -5.51 10.91 -0.25
N VAL A 94 -5.87 11.96 -1.01
CA VAL A 94 -5.01 13.15 -1.15
C VAL A 94 -4.75 13.81 0.21
N GLY A 95 -3.47 14.05 0.49
CA GLY A 95 -2.98 14.72 1.70
C GLY A 95 -2.55 13.79 2.83
N THR A 96 -2.69 12.48 2.65
CA THR A 96 -2.27 11.43 3.60
C THR A 96 -1.17 10.57 2.99
N SER A 97 -0.31 9.97 3.81
CA SER A 97 0.83 9.16 3.32
C SER A 97 0.45 7.68 3.17
N SER A 98 -0.31 7.14 4.12
CA SER A 98 -0.74 5.74 4.22
C SER A 98 0.37 4.70 4.08
N ASN A 99 1.62 5.11 4.31
CA ASN A 99 2.82 4.29 4.23
C ASN A 99 3.85 4.85 5.23
N PRO A 100 4.31 4.04 6.21
CA PRO A 100 5.35 4.45 7.16
C PRO A 100 6.63 4.94 6.50
N CYS A 101 7.06 4.32 5.39
CA CYS A 101 8.26 4.73 4.66
C CYS A 101 8.13 6.14 4.08
N GLY A 102 6.93 6.52 3.61
CA GLY A 102 6.65 7.87 3.14
C GLY A 102 6.73 8.91 4.26
N VAL A 103 6.25 8.58 5.48
CA VAL A 103 6.36 9.45 6.65
C VAL A 103 7.82 9.59 7.09
N MET A 104 8.57 8.49 7.16
CA MET A 104 9.99 8.49 7.48
C MET A 104 10.80 9.32 6.49
N MET A 105 10.56 9.15 5.19
CA MET A 105 11.19 9.95 4.14
C MET A 105 10.95 11.45 4.35
N GLN A 106 9.71 11.86 4.62
CA GLN A 106 9.38 13.28 4.86
C GLN A 106 10.05 13.83 6.12
N MET A 107 10.16 13.04 7.19
CA MET A 107 10.90 13.46 8.38
C MET A 107 12.40 13.60 8.12
N ILE A 108 13.03 12.63 7.43
CA ILE A 108 14.47 12.64 7.13
C ILE A 108 14.84 13.83 6.23
N LEU A 109 14.00 14.14 5.24
CA LEU A 109 14.21 15.27 4.32
C LEU A 109 13.79 16.63 4.91
N GLY A 110 13.33 16.69 6.17
CA GLY A 110 12.90 17.92 6.84
C GLY A 110 11.54 18.47 6.38
N GLY A 111 10.77 17.71 5.59
CA GLY A 111 9.42 18.06 5.14
C GLY A 111 8.31 17.83 6.18
N MET A 112 8.62 17.18 7.31
CA MET A 112 7.67 16.89 8.39
C MET A 112 8.36 16.89 9.76
N SER A 113 7.73 17.49 10.77
CA SER A 113 8.24 17.43 12.15
C SER A 113 8.08 16.02 12.75
N PRO A 114 8.96 15.60 13.68
CA PRO A 114 8.87 14.29 14.33
C PRO A 114 7.54 14.04 15.04
N GLU A 115 6.92 15.07 15.62
CA GLU A 115 5.65 14.95 16.35
C GLU A 115 4.49 14.64 15.40
N ILE A 116 4.43 15.34 14.26
CA ILE A 116 3.43 15.08 13.21
C ILE A 116 3.67 13.70 12.60
N GLY A 117 4.93 13.34 12.37
CA GLY A 117 5.31 12.03 11.86
C GLY A 117 4.89 10.90 12.79
N ALA A 118 5.16 11.01 14.09
CA ALA A 118 4.74 10.04 15.09
C ALA A 118 3.21 9.89 15.12
N MET A 119 2.47 10.99 15.05
CA MET A 119 1.00 10.95 15.01
C MET A 119 0.48 10.23 13.76
N ARG A 120 1.08 10.47 12.59
CA ARG A 120 0.72 9.77 11.34
C ARG A 120 1.06 8.29 11.40
N LEU A 121 2.24 7.92 11.90
CA LEU A 121 2.65 6.52 12.06
C LEU A 121 1.69 5.77 12.98
N LEU A 122 1.32 6.39 14.12
CA LEU A 122 0.33 5.81 15.03
C LEU A 122 -1.03 5.60 14.33
N ALA A 123 -1.50 6.61 13.60
CA ALA A 123 -2.75 6.52 12.84
C ALA A 123 -2.71 5.41 11.78
N GLN A 124 -1.58 5.24 11.08
CA GLN A 124 -1.39 4.18 10.09
C GLN A 124 -1.44 2.80 10.72
N LEU A 125 -0.75 2.60 11.86
CA LEU A 125 -0.76 1.33 12.59
C LEU A 125 -2.16 0.97 13.07
N ILE A 126 -2.87 1.92 13.69
CA ILE A 126 -4.23 1.69 14.17
C ILE A 126 -5.18 1.46 13.00
N GLY A 127 -5.06 2.21 11.90
CA GLY A 127 -5.86 2.03 10.68
C GLY A 127 -5.68 0.65 10.06
N ALA A 128 -4.43 0.17 9.99
CA ALA A 128 -4.08 -1.16 9.48
C ALA A 128 -4.63 -2.30 10.34
N LEU A 129 -4.58 -2.16 11.68
CA LEU A 129 -5.13 -3.16 12.60
C LEU A 129 -6.67 -3.14 12.57
N CYS A 130 -7.28 -1.95 12.57
CA CYS A 130 -8.73 -1.83 12.48
C CYS A 130 -9.29 -2.40 11.17
N SER A 131 -8.64 -2.17 10.03
CA SER A 131 -9.07 -2.78 8.76
C SER A 131 -8.97 -4.30 8.80
N ARG A 132 -7.92 -4.84 9.44
CA ARG A 132 -7.72 -6.28 9.63
C ARG A 132 -8.84 -6.91 10.44
N TYR A 133 -9.21 -6.32 11.59
CA TYR A 133 -10.31 -6.85 12.39
C TYR A 133 -11.68 -6.67 11.71
N CYS A 134 -11.90 -5.52 11.07
CA CYS A 134 -13.14 -5.25 10.34
C CYS A 134 -13.36 -6.24 9.20
N ILE A 135 -12.34 -6.49 8.37
CA ILE A 135 -12.45 -7.43 7.26
C ILE A 135 -12.61 -8.87 7.76
N GLY A 136 -11.92 -9.25 8.85
CA GLY A 136 -12.09 -10.57 9.46
C GLY A 136 -13.53 -10.82 9.93
N ALA A 137 -14.16 -9.81 10.52
CA ALA A 137 -15.57 -9.87 10.92
C ALA A 137 -16.54 -9.88 9.73
N LEU A 138 -16.23 -9.19 8.63
CA LEU A 138 -17.04 -9.25 7.41
C LEU A 138 -16.90 -10.61 6.72
N TRP A 139 -15.70 -11.17 6.69
CA TRP A 139 -15.47 -12.49 6.11
C TRP A 139 -16.15 -13.60 6.91
N SER A 140 -16.34 -13.46 8.23
CA SER A 140 -17.09 -14.45 9.00
C SER A 140 -18.59 -14.49 8.67
N LEU A 141 -19.11 -13.48 7.96
CA LEU A 141 -20.50 -13.47 7.46
C LEU A 141 -20.69 -14.36 6.22
N GLY A 142 -19.62 -14.83 5.58
CA GLY A 142 -19.72 -15.74 4.43
C GLY A 142 -20.44 -15.15 3.22
N LEU A 143 -20.27 -13.85 2.95
CA LEU A 143 -20.98 -13.15 1.85
C LEU A 143 -20.59 -13.67 0.47
N THR A 144 -19.40 -14.27 0.34
CA THR A 144 -18.91 -14.98 -0.85
C THR A 144 -18.31 -16.31 -0.43
N ARG A 145 -18.10 -17.23 -1.39
CA ARG A 145 -17.42 -18.51 -1.10
C ARG A 145 -15.97 -18.33 -0.61
N TYR A 146 -15.35 -17.18 -0.88
CA TYR A 146 -13.97 -16.87 -0.50
C TYR A 146 -13.89 -16.12 0.84
N HIS A 147 -15.01 -15.60 1.34
CA HIS A 147 -15.13 -14.96 2.65
C HIS A 147 -15.23 -16.03 3.73
N VAL A 148 -14.09 -16.49 4.21
CA VAL A 148 -14.00 -17.49 5.28
C VAL A 148 -13.17 -16.95 6.44
N SER A 149 -13.63 -17.22 7.67
CA SER A 149 -13.03 -16.73 8.91
C SER A 149 -11.57 -17.17 9.08
N GLU A 150 -11.22 -18.36 8.59
CA GLU A 150 -9.87 -18.95 8.68
C GLU A 150 -8.79 -18.07 8.02
N ARG A 151 -9.15 -17.31 6.97
CA ARG A 151 -8.23 -16.31 6.34
C ARG A 151 -7.76 -15.26 7.34
N SER A 152 -8.58 -14.99 8.34
CA SER A 152 -8.25 -14.02 9.39
C SER A 152 -7.38 -14.60 10.52
N LEU A 153 -7.31 -15.92 10.60
CA LEU A 153 -6.76 -16.64 11.74
C LEU A 153 -5.42 -17.32 11.45
N THR A 154 -5.14 -17.64 10.18
CA THR A 154 -3.92 -18.34 9.76
C THR A 154 -2.91 -17.40 9.10
N CYS A 155 -1.62 -17.70 9.27
CA CYS A 155 -0.58 -17.07 8.44
C CYS A 155 -0.68 -17.58 6.99
N ARG A 156 -0.97 -16.64 6.07
CA ARG A 156 -0.78 -16.84 4.63
C ARG A 156 0.51 -16.17 4.20
N ASN A 157 1.60 -16.93 4.18
CA ASN A 157 2.93 -16.40 3.91
C ASN A 157 3.08 -16.03 2.42
N PRO A 158 3.27 -14.74 2.08
CA PRO A 158 3.46 -14.27 0.70
C PRO A 158 4.92 -14.37 0.22
N ILE A 159 5.86 -14.76 1.10
CA ILE A 159 7.29 -14.85 0.79
C ILE A 159 7.58 -16.24 0.23
N HIS A 160 7.80 -16.31 -1.08
CA HIS A 160 8.06 -17.55 -1.82
C HIS A 160 9.53 -17.74 -2.23
N VAL A 161 10.41 -16.87 -1.75
CA VAL A 161 11.86 -16.89 -2.02
C VAL A 161 12.66 -16.86 -0.71
N ASP A 162 13.97 -17.08 -0.82
CA ASP A 162 14.89 -16.97 0.31
C ASP A 162 14.95 -15.55 0.89
N LEU A 163 15.23 -15.45 2.19
CA LEU A 163 15.19 -14.20 2.94
C LEU A 163 16.05 -13.07 2.32
N PRO A 164 17.31 -13.28 1.91
CA PRO A 164 18.10 -12.24 1.24
C PRO A 164 17.44 -11.73 -0.04
N LYS A 165 16.89 -12.63 -0.86
CA LYS A 165 16.20 -12.26 -2.09
C LYS A 165 14.92 -11.48 -1.82
N ALA A 166 14.12 -11.91 -0.84
CA ALA A 166 12.90 -11.21 -0.41
C ALA A 166 13.22 -9.78 0.07
N PHE A 167 14.29 -9.64 0.87
CA PHE A 167 14.76 -8.35 1.35
C PHE A 167 15.15 -7.41 0.18
N VAL A 168 15.92 -7.91 -0.79
CA VAL A 168 16.33 -7.12 -1.96
C VAL A 168 15.11 -6.70 -2.79
N ILE A 169 14.15 -7.57 -3.02
CA ILE A 169 12.93 -7.27 -3.78
C ILE A 169 12.13 -6.13 -3.13
N GLU A 170 11.84 -6.23 -1.84
CA GLU A 170 11.07 -5.21 -1.11
C GLU A 170 11.83 -3.89 -0.98
N ALA A 171 13.16 -3.93 -0.82
CA ALA A 171 14.00 -2.74 -0.82
C ALA A 171 14.00 -2.03 -2.19
N ILE A 172 14.13 -2.77 -3.29
CA ILE A 172 14.07 -2.22 -4.66
C ILE A 172 12.68 -1.66 -4.96
N CYS A 173 11.60 -2.38 -4.61
CA CYS A 173 10.24 -1.88 -4.81
C CYS A 173 10.02 -0.55 -4.06
N SER A 174 10.43 -0.49 -2.79
CA SER A 174 10.35 0.73 -2.00
C SER A 174 11.19 1.86 -2.58
N PHE A 175 12.43 1.59 -2.99
CA PHE A 175 13.30 2.57 -3.64
C PHE A 175 12.63 3.16 -4.89
N ILE A 176 12.13 2.32 -5.81
CA ILE A 176 11.52 2.77 -7.07
C ILE A 176 10.26 3.59 -6.78
N PHE A 177 9.38 3.07 -5.92
CA PHE A 177 8.12 3.73 -5.57
C PHE A 177 8.36 5.12 -4.96
N HIS A 178 9.25 5.23 -3.98
CA HIS A 178 9.51 6.51 -3.30
C HIS A 178 10.33 7.47 -4.17
N SER A 179 11.17 6.97 -5.08
CA SER A 179 11.82 7.80 -6.12
C SER A 179 10.76 8.44 -7.01
N ALA A 180 9.80 7.65 -7.51
CA ALA A 180 8.70 8.17 -8.33
C ALA A 180 7.84 9.17 -7.55
N LEU A 181 7.58 8.90 -6.27
CA LEU A 181 6.83 9.83 -5.41
C LEU A 181 7.56 11.18 -5.24
N LEU A 182 8.89 11.18 -5.13
CA LEU A 182 9.70 12.40 -5.04
C LEU A 182 9.72 13.16 -6.37
N HIS A 183 9.96 12.47 -7.49
CA HIS A 183 10.19 13.12 -8.79
C HIS A 183 8.93 13.52 -9.53
N PHE A 184 7.80 12.84 -9.30
CA PHE A 184 6.55 13.21 -9.95
C PHE A 184 5.85 14.40 -9.29
N GLN A 185 6.47 15.09 -8.33
CA GLN A 185 5.85 16.27 -7.69
C GLN A 185 5.57 17.41 -8.67
N GLU A 186 6.41 17.57 -9.70
CA GLU A 186 6.25 18.60 -10.74
C GLU A 186 5.28 18.20 -11.85
N VAL A 187 4.91 16.91 -11.92
CA VAL A 187 3.97 16.39 -12.92
C VAL A 187 2.53 16.77 -12.52
N ARG A 188 1.70 17.13 -13.51
CA ARG A 188 0.27 17.43 -13.31
C ARG A 188 -0.39 16.32 -12.47
N THR A 189 -1.12 16.71 -11.42
CA THR A 189 -1.67 15.78 -10.42
C THR A 189 -2.46 14.61 -11.01
N LYS A 190 -3.28 14.85 -12.04
CA LYS A 190 -4.04 13.78 -12.72
C LYS A 190 -3.11 12.74 -13.34
N LEU A 191 -2.09 13.18 -14.08
CA LEU A 191 -1.11 12.29 -14.71
C LEU A 191 -0.25 11.59 -13.66
N ARG A 192 0.16 12.29 -12.59
CA ARG A 192 0.91 11.72 -11.47
C ARG A 192 0.18 10.52 -10.84
N ILE A 193 -1.13 10.63 -10.62
CA ILE A 193 -1.92 9.53 -10.06
C ILE A 193 -1.90 8.31 -10.99
N HIS A 194 -2.05 8.52 -12.30
CA HIS A 194 -1.96 7.44 -13.29
C HIS A 194 -0.57 6.80 -13.34
N LEU A 195 0.50 7.59 -13.30
CA LEU A 195 1.87 7.09 -13.30
C LEU A 195 2.18 6.25 -12.05
N LEU A 196 1.75 6.71 -10.88
CA LEU A 196 1.94 5.96 -9.63
C LEU A 196 1.10 4.67 -9.62
N ALA A 197 -0.14 4.71 -10.10
CA ALA A 197 -0.98 3.51 -10.20
C ALA A 197 -0.40 2.47 -11.16
N ALA A 198 0.08 2.92 -12.33
CA ALA A 198 0.77 2.06 -13.29
C ALA A 198 2.05 1.47 -12.69
N LEU A 199 2.82 2.27 -11.95
CA LEU A 199 4.04 1.83 -11.29
C LEU A 199 3.76 0.77 -10.22
N VAL A 200 2.79 1.00 -9.32
CA VAL A 200 2.40 0.01 -8.31
C VAL A 200 1.97 -1.29 -8.98
N THR A 201 1.17 -1.20 -10.04
CA THR A 201 0.73 -2.38 -10.81
C THR A 201 1.91 -3.13 -11.42
N PHE A 202 2.88 -2.42 -11.99
CA PHE A 202 4.11 -3.01 -12.53
C PHE A 202 4.95 -3.69 -11.45
N LEU A 203 5.14 -3.06 -10.28
CA LEU A 203 5.89 -3.65 -9.17
C LEU A 203 5.20 -4.92 -8.64
N VAL A 204 3.86 -4.91 -8.54
CA VAL A 204 3.09 -6.10 -8.15
C VAL A 204 3.17 -7.19 -9.22
N TYR A 205 3.15 -6.85 -10.51
CA TYR A 205 3.39 -7.82 -11.56
C TYR A 205 4.79 -8.44 -11.47
N ALA A 206 5.82 -7.64 -11.21
CA ALA A 206 7.21 -8.08 -11.20
C ALA A 206 7.62 -8.86 -9.95
N GLY A 207 7.11 -8.47 -8.77
CA GLY A 207 7.53 -9.03 -7.48
C GLY A 207 6.40 -9.67 -6.66
N GLY A 208 5.14 -9.55 -7.08
CA GLY A 208 3.98 -9.99 -6.31
C GLY A 208 3.97 -11.49 -6.02
N SER A 209 4.40 -12.31 -6.97
CA SER A 209 4.52 -13.77 -6.78
C SER A 209 5.72 -14.20 -5.93
N LEU A 210 6.61 -13.26 -5.57
CA LEU A 210 7.84 -13.55 -4.80
C LEU A 210 7.72 -13.09 -3.35
N THR A 211 7.13 -11.90 -3.12
CA THR A 211 6.99 -11.28 -1.78
C THR A 211 5.64 -10.59 -1.57
N GLY A 212 4.72 -10.64 -2.53
CA GLY A 212 3.54 -9.78 -2.55
C GLY A 212 3.81 -8.34 -3.02
N ALA A 213 5.08 -7.92 -3.15
CA ALA A 213 5.51 -6.57 -3.52
C ALA A 213 4.76 -5.50 -2.70
N ILE A 214 4.95 -5.51 -1.38
CA ILE A 214 4.13 -4.71 -0.46
C ILE A 214 4.71 -3.31 -0.24
N PHE A 215 6.03 -3.22 -0.01
CA PHE A 215 6.84 -2.01 0.18
C PHE A 215 6.20 -0.93 1.09
N ASN A 216 5.34 -1.36 2.00
CA ASN A 216 4.54 -0.54 2.89
C ASN A 216 4.36 -1.30 4.22
N PRO A 217 5.10 -0.91 5.28
CA PRO A 217 5.06 -1.65 6.54
C PRO A 217 3.67 -1.71 7.21
N ALA A 218 2.85 -0.66 7.07
CA ALA A 218 1.50 -0.66 7.65
C ALA A 218 0.56 -1.61 6.88
N LEU A 219 0.66 -1.63 5.56
CA LEU A 219 -0.09 -2.56 4.72
C LEU A 219 0.32 -4.01 5.00
N ALA A 220 1.62 -4.28 5.10
CA ALA A 220 2.15 -5.60 5.43
C ALA A 220 1.64 -6.10 6.79
N LEU A 221 1.63 -5.21 7.80
CA LEU A 221 1.08 -5.51 9.12
C LEU A 221 -0.41 -5.89 9.03
N SER A 222 -1.21 -5.17 8.24
CA SER A 222 -2.63 -5.48 8.08
C SER A 222 -2.87 -6.83 7.40
N LEU A 223 -2.17 -7.08 6.29
CA LEU A 223 -2.38 -8.28 5.46
C LEU A 223 -1.84 -9.54 6.12
N HIS A 224 -0.69 -9.43 6.79
CA HIS A 224 0.07 -10.58 7.29
C HIS A 224 0.22 -10.59 8.81
N PHE A 225 -0.73 -9.99 9.55
CA PHE A 225 -0.71 -9.90 11.01
C PHE A 225 -0.39 -11.24 11.69
N LYS A 226 -1.01 -12.34 11.25
CA LYS A 226 -0.76 -13.68 11.79
C LYS A 226 0.62 -14.22 11.47
N CYS A 227 1.21 -13.83 10.35
CA CYS A 227 2.59 -14.19 10.04
C CYS A 227 3.62 -13.39 10.84
N PHE A 228 3.29 -12.15 11.23
CA PHE A 228 4.11 -11.42 12.21
C PHE A 228 4.10 -12.10 13.59
N ASP A 229 3.00 -12.74 13.97
CA ASP A 229 2.89 -13.53 15.20
C ASP A 229 3.75 -14.81 15.11
N GLU A 230 3.62 -15.56 14.01
CA GLU A 230 4.32 -16.84 13.82
C GLU A 230 5.82 -16.70 13.45
N ALA A 231 6.20 -15.66 12.70
CA ALA A 231 7.52 -15.49 12.11
C ALA A 231 8.00 -14.02 12.15
N PHE A 232 7.89 -13.37 13.32
CA PHE A 232 8.15 -11.93 13.51
C PHE A 232 9.43 -11.44 12.84
N LEU A 233 10.58 -12.08 13.10
CA LEU A 233 11.88 -11.61 12.59
C LEU A 233 11.92 -11.60 11.04
N GLN A 234 11.42 -12.66 10.40
CA GLN A 234 11.40 -12.76 8.95
C GLN A 234 10.53 -11.64 8.35
N PHE A 235 9.32 -11.45 8.86
CA PHE A 235 8.39 -10.44 8.36
C PHE A 235 8.85 -9.00 8.68
N PHE A 236 9.47 -8.79 9.83
CA PHE A 236 10.05 -7.51 10.19
C PHE A 236 11.23 -7.14 9.28
N ILE A 237 12.13 -8.09 9.00
CA ILE A 237 13.26 -7.87 8.08
C ILE A 237 12.75 -7.52 6.67
N VAL A 238 11.79 -8.30 6.15
CA VAL A 238 11.32 -8.16 4.77
C VAL A 238 10.40 -6.95 4.58
N TYR A 239 9.49 -6.66 5.51
CA TYR A 239 8.46 -5.62 5.30
C TYR A 239 8.67 -4.33 6.08
N TRP A 240 9.59 -4.30 7.05
CA TRP A 240 9.96 -3.06 7.76
C TRP A 240 11.37 -2.60 7.39
N LEU A 241 12.38 -3.46 7.56
CA LEU A 241 13.77 -3.07 7.35
C LEU A 241 14.10 -2.89 5.86
N ALA A 242 13.70 -3.81 4.99
CA ALA A 242 13.97 -3.70 3.55
C ALA A 242 13.35 -2.43 2.93
N PRO A 243 12.05 -2.13 3.11
CA PRO A 243 11.46 -0.91 2.59
C PRO A 243 12.09 0.36 3.18
N SER A 244 12.49 0.34 4.45
CA SER A 244 13.23 1.43 5.09
C SER A 244 14.62 1.63 4.49
N LEU A 245 15.32 0.55 4.16
CA LEU A 245 16.60 0.64 3.45
C LEU A 245 16.39 1.20 2.04
N GLY A 246 15.33 0.79 1.34
CA GLY A 246 14.98 1.33 0.03
C GLY A 246 14.83 2.85 0.00
N ILE A 247 14.16 3.44 1.00
CA ILE A 247 14.05 4.91 1.11
C ILE A 247 15.40 5.56 1.46
N LEU A 248 16.21 4.95 2.32
CA LEU A 248 17.52 5.49 2.68
C LEU A 248 18.48 5.49 1.47
N SER A 249 18.49 4.39 0.70
CA SER A 249 19.26 4.29 -0.54
C SER A 249 18.81 5.32 -1.57
N MET A 250 17.49 5.56 -1.68
CA MET A 250 16.93 6.60 -2.55
C MET A 250 17.40 7.99 -2.13
N ILE A 251 17.33 8.32 -0.83
CA ILE A 251 17.78 9.61 -0.30
C ILE A 251 19.29 9.80 -0.52
N LEU A 252 20.10 8.78 -0.26
CA LEU A 252 21.54 8.79 -0.52
C LEU A 252 21.85 9.05 -2.00
N MET A 253 21.12 8.37 -2.91
CA MET A 253 21.32 8.54 -4.34
C MET A 253 21.00 9.97 -4.80
N PHE A 254 19.84 10.51 -4.42
CA PHE A 254 19.38 11.81 -4.91
C PHE A 254 19.97 13.02 -4.17
N SER A 255 20.28 12.88 -2.88
CA SER A 255 20.76 14.00 -2.05
C SER A 255 22.28 14.12 -2.04
N LEU A 256 23.00 13.01 -2.30
CA LEU A 256 24.46 12.98 -2.19
C LEU A 256 25.12 12.55 -3.52
N PHE A 257 24.79 11.37 -4.04
CA PHE A 257 25.52 10.80 -5.17
C PHE A 257 25.34 11.57 -6.49
N LEU A 258 24.09 11.88 -6.88
CA LEU A 258 23.82 12.60 -8.12
C LEU A 258 24.34 14.05 -8.11
N PRO A 259 24.14 14.85 -7.04
CA PRO A 259 24.75 16.18 -6.94
C PRO A 259 26.28 16.14 -7.01
N TRP A 260 26.90 15.17 -6.33
CA TRP A 260 28.35 14.97 -6.39
C TRP A 260 28.83 14.64 -7.81
N LEU A 261 28.17 13.72 -8.51
CA LEU A 261 28.48 13.39 -9.91
C LEU A 261 28.36 14.60 -10.82
N TYR A 262 27.26 15.36 -10.70
CA TYR A 262 27.03 16.56 -11.50
C TYR A 262 28.14 17.60 -11.30
N ASN A 263 28.51 17.87 -10.04
CA ASN A 263 29.55 18.83 -9.71
C ASN A 263 30.91 18.40 -10.29
N ASN A 264 31.29 17.13 -10.18
CA ASN A 264 32.54 16.61 -10.76
C ASN A 264 32.59 16.72 -12.28
N HIS A 265 31.46 16.52 -12.97
CA HIS A 265 31.40 16.72 -14.42
C HIS A 265 31.51 18.20 -14.81
N THR A 266 31.02 19.13 -13.97
CA THR A 266 31.18 20.57 -14.24
C THR A 266 32.59 21.09 -13.97
N THR A 267 33.33 20.53 -13.01
CA THR A 267 34.73 20.90 -12.77
C THR A 267 35.62 20.43 -13.91
N ASN A 268 35.46 19.19 -14.39
CA ASN A 268 36.25 18.64 -15.50
C ASN A 268 35.97 19.30 -16.88
N LYS A 269 34.91 20.10 -17.02
CA LYS A 269 34.62 20.87 -18.25
C LYS A 269 35.22 22.29 -18.25
N LYS A 270 35.72 22.75 -17.10
CA LYS A 270 36.29 24.10 -16.94
C LYS A 270 37.83 24.10 -16.94
N GLU A 271 38.45 22.92 -16.92
CA GLU A 271 39.87 22.69 -17.20
C GLU A 271 40.06 22.32 -18.68
#